data_AF-A0A0J6C0E4-F1
#
_entry.id   AF-A0A0J6C0E4-F1
#
_cell.length_a   1.000
_cell.length_b   1.000
_cell.length_c   1.000
_cell.angle_alpha   90.00
_cell.angle_beta   90.00
_cell.angle_gamma   90.00
#
_symmetry.space_group_name_H-M   'P 1'
#
loop_
_entity.id
_entity.type
_entity.pdbx_description
1 polymer ?
#
loop_
_entity_poly.entity_id
_entity_poly.type
_entity_poly.pdbx_seq_one_letter_code
_entity_poly.pdbx_strand_id
1 'polypeptide(L)'
;MSKLKSFVARIGQACVRLLPPAQRLPEHGQTRRAGSAHPAIASPWHVYRLYARGETILVRTEQGEVLELGLIEGAEPDLHYLLGMRDDRQKGFRTRTELLEDIARQLEKAELRQYLARLPRWLDAPGADLDRGIHVDIAIKRAG
;
A
#
# COMPACT_ATOMS: atom_id res chain seq x y z
N MET A 1 -32.72 8.62 17.53
CA MET A 1 -31.40 9.12 17.09
C MET A 1 -30.46 7.92 16.95
N SER A 2 -29.88 7.76 15.76
CA SER A 2 -29.21 6.53 15.31
C SER A 2 -27.84 6.30 15.96
N LYS A 3 -27.57 5.01 16.19
CA LYS A 3 -26.34 4.37 16.68
C LYS A 3 -25.25 4.34 15.61
N LEU A 4 -23.97 4.50 15.98
CA LEU A 4 -22.82 3.68 15.50
C LEU A 4 -21.55 4.12 16.26
N LYS A 5 -21.19 3.45 17.36
CA LYS A 5 -20.21 2.34 17.42
C LYS A 5 -18.80 2.75 16.96
N SER A 6 -18.01 3.25 17.90
CA SER A 6 -16.54 3.18 17.86
C SER A 6 -16.12 1.76 18.26
N PHE A 7 -15.36 1.08 17.40
CA PHE A 7 -14.73 -0.21 17.70
C PHE A 7 -13.34 -0.22 17.06
N VAL A 8 -12.38 0.40 17.74
CA VAL A 8 -10.95 0.25 17.44
C VAL A 8 -10.47 -0.99 18.19
N ALA A 9 -10.38 -2.12 17.50
CA ALA A 9 -9.78 -3.34 18.03
C ALA A 9 -8.33 -3.45 17.55
N ARG A 10 -7.39 -3.17 18.47
CA ARG A 10 -6.01 -3.65 18.43
C ARG A 10 -6.03 -5.19 18.34
N ILE A 11 -5.46 -5.76 17.29
CA ILE A 11 -5.06 -7.17 17.28
C ILE A 11 -3.54 -7.21 17.13
N GLY A 12 -2.88 -7.21 18.29
CA GLY A 12 -1.46 -7.52 18.42
C GLY A 12 -1.28 -9.02 18.70
N GLN A 13 -0.26 -9.57 18.04
CA GLN A 13 0.43 -10.85 18.27
C GLN A 13 -0.08 -11.78 19.39
N ALA A 14 -0.55 -12.97 19.02
CA ALA A 14 -0.46 -14.17 19.87
C ALA A 14 -0.69 -15.47 19.08
N CYS A 15 0.23 -15.84 18.19
CA CYS A 15 0.36 -17.22 17.70
C CYS A 15 1.82 -17.69 17.78
N VAL A 16 2.42 -17.55 18.95
CA VAL A 16 3.69 -18.22 19.28
C VAL A 16 3.42 -19.06 20.50
N ARG A 17 3.01 -20.33 20.30
CA ARG A 17 3.18 -21.47 21.22
C ARG A 17 2.35 -22.67 20.74
N LEU A 18 2.79 -23.31 19.67
CA LEU A 18 2.53 -24.73 19.41
C LEU A 18 3.46 -25.20 18.28
N LEU A 19 4.75 -25.28 18.62
CA LEU A 19 5.72 -26.02 17.81
C LEU A 19 5.93 -27.39 18.47
N PRO A 20 5.74 -28.51 17.73
CA PRO A 20 6.16 -29.84 18.17
C PRO A 20 7.70 -29.94 18.19
N PRO A 21 8.29 -30.85 19.00
CA PRO A 21 9.73 -31.00 19.11
C PRO A 21 10.33 -31.54 17.80
N ALA A 22 11.38 -30.87 17.31
CA ALA A 22 12.11 -31.25 16.10
C ALA A 22 12.89 -32.56 16.30
N GLN A 23 12.61 -33.55 15.47
CA GLN A 23 13.48 -34.71 15.25
C GLN A 23 14.62 -34.33 14.31
N ARG A 24 15.81 -34.88 14.57
CA ARG A 24 17.10 -34.58 13.91
C ARG A 24 17.29 -35.36 12.59
N LEU A 25 17.77 -34.63 11.56
CA LEU A 25 18.66 -34.98 10.40
C LEU A 25 18.22 -36.11 9.42
N PRO A 26 18.71 -36.16 8.14
CA PRO A 26 19.94 -35.56 7.59
C PRO A 26 19.81 -34.75 6.26
N GLU A 27 20.97 -34.21 5.84
CA GLU A 27 21.27 -33.49 4.60
C GLU A 27 21.00 -34.27 3.29
N HIS A 28 21.00 -33.48 2.20
CA HIS A 28 21.14 -33.82 0.78
C HIS A 28 19.87 -34.16 -0.01
N GLY A 29 19.61 -33.32 -1.03
CA GLY A 29 18.72 -33.67 -2.14
C GLY A 29 18.04 -32.46 -2.76
N GLN A 30 18.56 -32.00 -3.89
CA GLN A 30 17.87 -31.10 -4.80
C GLN A 30 16.49 -31.68 -5.15
N THR A 31 15.41 -30.98 -4.80
CA THR A 31 14.10 -31.27 -5.39
C THR A 31 13.37 -29.96 -5.65
N ARG A 32 13.37 -29.60 -6.94
CA ARG A 32 12.34 -28.85 -7.66
C ARG A 32 11.07 -28.69 -6.80
N ARG A 33 10.85 -27.52 -6.23
CA ARG A 33 9.53 -27.17 -5.67
C ARG A 33 8.57 -27.07 -6.85
N ALA A 34 7.95 -28.19 -7.21
CA ALA A 34 6.64 -28.17 -7.83
C ALA A 34 5.72 -27.51 -6.79
N GLY A 35 5.55 -26.19 -6.92
CA GLY A 35 4.61 -25.42 -6.11
C GLY A 35 3.26 -26.09 -6.24
N SER A 36 2.73 -26.56 -5.11
CA SER A 36 1.38 -27.10 -5.02
C SER A 36 0.42 -26.11 -5.68
N ALA A 37 -0.19 -26.51 -6.79
CA ALA A 37 -1.30 -25.81 -7.42
C ALA A 37 -2.54 -25.97 -6.52
N HIS A 38 -2.50 -25.37 -5.34
CA HIS A 38 -3.75 -24.94 -4.71
C HIS A 38 -4.34 -23.89 -5.64
N PRO A 39 -5.64 -23.95 -5.97
CA PRO A 39 -6.32 -22.79 -6.53
C PRO A 39 -6.18 -21.70 -5.46
N ALA A 40 -5.17 -20.84 -5.63
CA ALA A 40 -4.96 -19.71 -4.76
C ALA A 40 -6.27 -18.93 -4.83
N ILE A 41 -6.99 -18.86 -3.72
CA ILE A 41 -8.15 -18.00 -3.59
C ILE A 41 -7.57 -16.60 -3.83
N ALA A 42 -7.68 -16.12 -5.07
CA ALA A 42 -7.21 -14.80 -5.43
C ALA A 42 -8.05 -13.85 -4.59
N SER A 43 -7.42 -13.17 -3.64
CA SER A 43 -8.10 -12.17 -2.83
C SER A 43 -8.75 -11.18 -3.81
N PRO A 44 -10.03 -10.85 -3.62
CA PRO A 44 -10.67 -9.81 -4.41
C PRO A 44 -10.11 -8.43 -4.04
N TRP A 45 -9.16 -8.32 -3.12
CA TRP A 45 -8.53 -7.06 -2.72
C TRP A 45 -7.12 -6.95 -3.29
N HIS A 46 -6.77 -5.74 -3.71
CA HIS A 46 -5.42 -5.34 -4.08
C HIS A 46 -4.86 -4.36 -3.06
N VAL A 47 -3.71 -4.68 -2.50
CA VAL A 47 -3.01 -3.84 -1.55
C VAL A 47 -2.02 -2.94 -2.27
N TYR A 48 -2.07 -1.64 -1.97
CA TYR A 48 -1.11 -0.67 -2.45
C TYR A 48 -0.52 0.07 -1.26
N ARG A 49 0.73 0.53 -1.41
CA ARG A 49 1.38 1.41 -0.43
C ARG A 49 1.65 2.76 -1.06
N LEU A 50 1.14 3.81 -0.46
CA LEU A 50 1.37 5.20 -0.84
C LEU A 50 2.57 5.74 -0.07
N TYR A 51 3.41 6.53 -0.72
CA TYR A 51 4.56 7.18 -0.09
C TYR A 51 4.58 8.67 -0.42
N ALA A 52 5.04 9.45 0.55
CA ALA A 52 5.45 10.83 0.33
C ALA A 52 6.99 10.88 0.32
N ARG A 53 7.58 11.00 -0.86
CA ARG A 53 9.03 11.03 -1.06
C ARG A 53 9.45 12.41 -1.58
N GLY A 54 9.94 13.26 -0.69
CA GLY A 54 10.25 14.65 -1.05
C GLY A 54 8.98 15.37 -1.52
N GLU A 55 8.99 15.78 -2.79
CA GLU A 55 7.89 16.47 -3.49
C GLU A 55 7.07 15.50 -4.37
N THR A 56 7.32 14.20 -4.30
CA THR A 56 6.66 13.21 -5.15
C THR A 56 5.79 12.25 -4.34
N ILE A 57 4.62 11.94 -4.88
CA ILE A 57 3.69 10.94 -4.36
C ILE A 57 3.89 9.68 -5.19
N LEU A 58 4.24 8.60 -4.51
CA LEU A 58 4.51 7.32 -5.15
C LEU A 58 3.49 6.29 -4.68
N VAL A 59 3.17 5.33 -5.54
CA VAL A 59 2.38 4.15 -5.20
C VAL A 59 3.15 2.90 -5.54
N ARG A 60 3.27 1.96 -4.58
CA ARG A 60 3.80 0.62 -4.82
C ARG A 60 2.64 -0.36 -4.97
N THR A 61 2.66 -1.13 -6.05
CA THR A 61 1.71 -2.21 -6.33
C THR A 61 2.06 -3.48 -5.56
N GLU A 62 1.14 -4.44 -5.51
CA GLU A 62 1.38 -5.76 -4.93
C GLU A 62 2.55 -6.51 -5.60
N GLN A 63 2.79 -6.23 -6.88
CA GLN A 63 3.89 -6.79 -7.66
C GLN A 63 5.24 -6.13 -7.33
N GLY A 64 5.24 -5.11 -6.47
CA GLY A 64 6.42 -4.34 -6.10
C GLY A 64 6.79 -3.23 -7.08
N GLU A 65 5.96 -2.98 -8.11
CA GLU A 65 6.19 -1.88 -9.04
C GLU A 65 5.89 -0.55 -8.37
N VAL A 66 6.76 0.44 -8.56
CA VAL A 66 6.57 1.79 -8.03
C VAL A 66 6.19 2.71 -9.18
N LEU A 67 5.05 3.38 -9.03
CA LEU A 67 4.47 4.28 -10.01
C LEU A 67 4.40 5.69 -9.41
N GLU A 68 4.56 6.69 -10.25
CA GLU A 68 4.39 8.09 -9.84
C GLU A 68 2.92 8.46 -9.91
N LEU A 69 2.35 8.86 -8.77
CA LEU A 69 0.94 9.22 -8.65
C LEU A 69 0.71 10.72 -8.83
N GLY A 70 1.70 11.54 -8.43
CA GLY A 70 1.59 12.98 -8.46
C GLY A 70 2.65 13.67 -7.62
N LEU A 71 2.41 14.94 -7.32
CA LEU A 71 3.35 15.81 -6.63
C LEU A 71 2.75 16.38 -5.34
N ILE A 72 3.63 16.61 -4.37
CA ILE A 72 3.40 17.37 -3.15
C ILE A 72 4.02 18.73 -3.35
N GLU A 73 3.25 19.77 -3.07
CA GLU A 73 3.70 21.15 -3.12
C GLU A 73 3.46 21.82 -1.75
N GLY A 74 4.20 22.90 -1.49
CA GLY A 74 4.16 23.62 -0.22
C GLY A 74 5.05 22.99 0.86
N ALA A 75 4.90 23.49 2.09
CA ALA A 75 5.63 23.02 3.25
C ALA A 75 4.67 22.84 4.42
N GLU A 76 4.97 21.93 5.35
CA GLU A 76 4.17 21.78 6.55
C GLU A 76 4.17 23.09 7.35
N PRO A 77 3.00 23.59 7.81
CA PRO A 77 1.70 22.93 7.88
C PRO A 77 0.68 23.32 6.78
N ASP A 78 1.13 23.75 5.59
CA ASP A 78 0.27 24.12 4.45
C ASP A 78 0.67 23.34 3.18
N LEU A 79 0.55 22.02 3.28
CA LEU A 79 0.79 21.11 2.16
C LEU A 79 -0.44 21.02 1.25
N HIS A 80 -0.16 20.73 -0.01
CA HIS A 80 -1.16 20.44 -1.02
C HIS A 80 -0.60 19.42 -2.00
N TYR A 81 -1.50 18.77 -2.76
CA TYR A 81 -1.10 17.80 -3.76
C TYR A 81 -1.79 18.03 -5.09
N LEU A 82 -1.10 17.61 -6.14
CA LEU A 82 -1.62 17.46 -7.49
C LEU A 82 -1.47 16.00 -7.89
N LEU A 83 -2.58 15.31 -8.14
CA LEU A 83 -2.53 13.96 -8.69
C LEU A 83 -2.46 14.08 -10.21
N GLY A 84 -1.59 13.31 -10.86
CA GLY A 84 -1.55 13.27 -12.33
C GLY A 84 -2.85 12.77 -12.99
N MET A 85 -3.83 12.35 -12.17
CA MET A 85 -5.13 11.82 -12.58
C MET A 85 -6.24 12.90 -12.64
N ARG A 86 -6.09 14.04 -11.95
CA ARG A 86 -7.12 15.08 -11.83
C ARG A 86 -6.46 16.46 -11.62
N ASP A 87 -6.97 17.48 -12.30
CA ASP A 87 -6.60 18.89 -12.05
C ASP A 87 -7.09 19.43 -10.69
N ASP A 88 -7.71 18.58 -9.87
CA ASP A 88 -8.25 18.95 -8.57
C ASP A 88 -7.12 19.01 -7.53
N ARG A 89 -6.54 20.20 -7.40
CA ARG A 89 -5.58 20.54 -6.34
C ARG A 89 -6.28 20.60 -4.98
N GLN A 90 -5.99 19.64 -4.10
CA GLN A 90 -6.44 19.69 -2.71
C GLN A 90 -5.40 20.41 -1.84
N LYS A 91 -5.85 21.22 -0.86
CA LYS A 91 -4.99 22.14 -0.10
C LYS A 91 -5.26 22.11 1.40
N GLY A 92 -4.27 22.57 2.17
CA GLY A 92 -4.39 22.86 3.61
C GLY A 92 -4.08 21.67 4.52
N PHE A 93 -3.26 20.73 4.08
CA PHE A 93 -2.85 19.58 4.90
C PHE A 93 -1.70 19.96 5.82
N ARG A 94 -1.80 19.61 7.11
CA ARG A 94 -0.79 20.02 8.11
C ARG A 94 0.43 19.13 8.08
N THR A 95 0.26 17.88 7.70
CA THR A 95 1.33 16.88 7.67
C THR A 95 1.25 16.07 6.40
N ARG A 96 2.40 15.52 5.96
CA ARG A 96 2.42 14.57 4.84
C ARG A 96 1.53 13.35 5.08
N THR A 97 1.38 12.91 6.33
CA THR A 97 0.50 11.79 6.68
C THR A 97 -0.97 12.13 6.41
N GLU A 98 -1.46 13.29 6.87
CA GLU A 98 -2.84 13.73 6.60
C GLU A 98 -3.12 13.83 5.09
N LEU A 99 -2.13 14.32 4.34
CA LEU A 99 -2.18 14.39 2.88
C LEU A 99 -2.31 13.00 2.25
N LEU A 100 -1.47 12.04 2.66
CA LEU A 100 -1.53 10.66 2.14
C LEU A 100 -2.83 9.96 2.53
N GLU A 101 -3.35 10.18 3.74
CA GLU A 101 -4.64 9.64 4.18
C GLU A 101 -5.80 10.20 3.34
N ASP A 102 -5.75 11.49 2.98
CA ASP A 102 -6.76 12.05 2.08
C ASP A 102 -6.71 11.42 0.70
N ILE A 103 -5.51 11.31 0.13
CA ILE A 103 -5.31 10.63 -1.14
C ILE A 103 -5.85 9.20 -1.06
N ALA A 104 -5.48 8.43 -0.04
CA ALA A 104 -6.00 7.08 0.20
C ALA A 104 -7.53 7.02 0.15
N ARG A 105 -8.22 7.92 0.86
CA ARG A 105 -9.69 8.02 0.83
C ARG A 105 -10.24 8.36 -0.56
N GLN A 106 -9.54 9.17 -1.34
CA GLN A 106 -9.94 9.46 -2.72
C GLN A 106 -9.74 8.24 -3.63
N LEU A 107 -8.63 7.52 -3.42
CA LEU A 107 -8.30 6.32 -4.18
C LEU A 107 -9.30 5.18 -3.96
N GLU A 108 -9.80 5.03 -2.73
CA GLU A 108 -10.84 4.05 -2.40
C GLU A 108 -12.19 4.35 -3.07
N LYS A 109 -12.48 5.63 -3.38
CA LYS A 109 -13.76 6.07 -3.95
C LYS A 109 -13.78 6.10 -5.47
N ALA A 110 -12.62 6.07 -6.12
CA ALA A 110 -12.49 6.21 -7.56
C ALA A 110 -12.38 4.85 -8.27
N GLU A 111 -12.67 4.81 -9.59
CA GLU A 111 -12.36 3.67 -10.48
C GLU A 111 -10.84 3.57 -10.75
N LEU A 112 -10.04 3.64 -9.70
CA LEU A 112 -8.62 3.96 -9.74
C LEU A 112 -7.77 2.92 -10.47
N ARG A 113 -8.25 1.68 -10.56
CA ARG A 113 -7.56 0.57 -11.24
C ARG A 113 -7.18 0.90 -12.68
N GLN A 114 -8.07 1.55 -13.42
CA GLN A 114 -7.79 1.93 -14.81
C GLN A 114 -6.74 3.04 -14.90
N TYR A 115 -6.65 3.88 -13.87
CA TYR A 115 -5.70 4.98 -13.79
C TYR A 115 -4.32 4.53 -13.36
N LEU A 116 -4.22 3.63 -12.36
CA LEU A 116 -2.96 3.01 -11.96
C LEU A 116 -2.26 2.33 -13.15
N ALA A 117 -3.02 1.72 -14.06
CA ALA A 117 -2.47 1.10 -15.27
C ALA A 117 -1.85 2.10 -16.27
N ARG A 118 -2.16 3.39 -16.14
CA ARG A 118 -1.65 4.47 -17.02
C ARG A 118 -0.55 5.31 -16.37
N LEU A 119 -0.30 5.11 -15.07
CA LEU A 119 0.72 5.89 -14.38
C LEU A 119 2.11 5.53 -14.89
N PRO A 120 3.01 6.52 -15.04
CA PRO A 120 4.37 6.25 -15.41
C PRO A 120 5.07 5.47 -14.28
N ARG A 121 5.90 4.53 -14.68
CA ARG A 121 6.78 3.82 -13.74
C ARG A 121 7.83 4.80 -13.23
N TRP A 122 8.01 4.85 -11.92
CA TRP A 122 9.08 5.62 -11.31
C TRP A 122 10.41 4.89 -11.52
N LEU A 123 11.25 5.42 -12.40
CA LEU A 123 12.52 4.80 -12.80
C LEU A 123 13.63 5.01 -11.77
N ASP A 124 13.51 6.04 -10.93
CA ASP A 124 14.50 6.44 -9.94
C ASP A 124 14.31 5.74 -8.58
N ALA A 125 13.73 4.54 -8.57
CA ALA A 125 13.25 3.86 -7.37
C ALA A 125 14.41 3.52 -6.40
N PRO A 126 14.52 4.17 -5.24
CA PRO A 126 15.51 3.83 -4.23
C PRO A 126 14.98 2.66 -3.42
N GLY A 127 15.10 1.44 -3.96
CA GLY A 127 14.64 0.15 -3.42
C GLY A 127 14.08 0.14 -1.97
N ALA A 128 14.87 -0.35 -1.00
CA ALA A 128 14.47 -0.56 0.39
C ALA A 128 14.29 0.74 1.22
N ASP A 129 14.54 1.90 0.64
CA ASP A 129 14.54 3.18 1.34
C ASP A 129 13.13 3.82 1.41
N LEU A 130 12.21 3.41 0.54
CA LEU A 130 10.83 3.91 0.56
C LEU A 130 10.07 3.49 1.82
N ASP A 131 10.26 2.25 2.30
CA ASP A 131 9.55 1.73 3.48
C ASP A 131 10.01 2.35 4.80
N ARG A 132 11.13 3.09 4.79
CA ARG A 132 11.60 3.87 5.94
C ARG A 132 10.92 5.23 6.05
N GLY A 133 10.29 5.69 4.97
CA GLY A 133 9.59 6.97 4.90
C GLY A 133 8.14 6.90 5.35
N ILE A 134 7.48 8.07 5.32
CA ILE A 134 6.04 8.20 5.59
C ILE A 134 5.27 7.46 4.49
N HIS A 135 4.43 6.52 4.91
CA HIS A 135 3.60 5.74 4.01
C HIS A 135 2.22 5.45 4.60
N VAL A 136 1.26 5.17 3.72
CA VAL A 136 -0.10 4.73 4.04
C VAL A 136 -0.45 3.52 3.17
N ASP A 137 -0.97 2.47 3.79
CA ASP A 137 -1.44 1.28 3.08
C ASP A 137 -2.93 1.39 2.75
N ILE A 138 -3.29 0.99 1.54
CA ILE A 138 -4.69 0.98 1.05
C ILE A 138 -5.03 -0.38 0.45
N ALA A 139 -6.28 -0.80 0.62
CA ALA A 139 -6.79 -2.03 0.02
C ALA A 139 -7.99 -1.72 -0.88
N ILE A 140 -7.85 -1.94 -2.18
CA ILE A 140 -8.87 -1.66 -3.18
C ILE A 140 -9.47 -2.97 -3.67
N LYS A 141 -10.80 -3.11 -3.59
CA LYS A 141 -11.49 -4.29 -4.12
C LYS A 141 -11.43 -4.29 -5.66
N ARG A 142 -11.20 -5.45 -6.27
CA ARG A 142 -11.40 -5.70 -7.70
C ARG A 142 -12.84 -5.34 -8.02
N ALA A 143 -13.02 -4.46 -9.01
CA ALA A 143 -14.30 -4.38 -9.71
C ALA A 143 -14.56 -5.77 -10.33
N GLY A 144 -15.71 -6.35 -9.98
CA GLY A 144 -16.16 -7.64 -10.51
C GLY A 144 -16.81 -7.48 -11.88
#